data_AF-A0A835ZBX5-F1
#
_entry.id   AF-A0A835ZBX5-F1
#
_cell.length_a   1.000
_cell.length_b   1.000
_cell.length_c   1.000
_cell.angle_alpha   90.00
_cell.angle_beta   90.00
_cell.angle_gamma   90.00
#
_symmetry.space_group_name_H-M   'P 1'
#
loop_
_entity.id
_entity.type
_entity.pdbx_description
1 polymer ?
#
loop_
_entity_poly.entity_id
_entity_poly.type
_entity_poly.pdbx_seq_one_letter_code
_entity_poly.pdbx_strand_id
1 'polypeptide(L)'
;MDAKLWFAQEERRAIAAFVKDRELEVVVIVEGIDTSTGSTVQCRYSYAVDNMVWDHAIGPCVTKDADGKCVVDFLKFHDVRAAPPDCIDSGFVQSYA
;
A
#
# COMPACT_ATOMS: atom_id res chain seq x y z
N MET A 1 -12.14 -21.03 18.72
CA MET A 1 -11.86 -20.36 17.43
C MET A 1 -12.71 -19.10 17.40
N ASP A 2 -12.10 -17.93 17.17
CA ASP A 2 -12.79 -16.64 17.24
C ASP A 2 -13.61 -16.41 15.95
N ALA A 3 -14.92 -16.23 16.09
CA ALA A 3 -15.84 -16.04 14.97
C ALA A 3 -15.52 -14.78 14.17
N LYS A 4 -15.03 -13.70 14.80
CA LYS A 4 -14.71 -12.45 14.09
C LYS A 4 -13.54 -12.64 13.13
N LEU A 5 -12.50 -13.34 13.59
CA LEU A 5 -11.33 -13.67 12.77
C LEU A 5 -11.71 -14.54 11.56
N TRP A 6 -12.64 -15.49 11.76
CA TRP A 6 -13.15 -16.32 10.66
C TRP A 6 -13.89 -15.51 9.60
N PHE A 7 -14.82 -14.63 9.99
CA PHE A 7 -15.58 -13.82 9.03
C PHE A 7 -14.66 -12.88 8.22
N ALA A 8 -13.69 -12.23 8.87
CA ALA A 8 -12.73 -11.38 8.19
C ALA A 8 -11.90 -12.15 7.14
N GLN A 9 -11.49 -13.39 7.45
CA GLN A 9 -10.73 -14.24 6.53
C GLN A 9 -11.56 -14.66 5.30
N GLU A 10 -12.84 -14.97 5.49
CA GLU A 10 -13.77 -15.35 4.42
C GLU A 10 -14.09 -14.15 3.51
N GLU A 11 -14.37 -12.98 4.08
CA GLU A 11 -14.59 -11.73 3.34
C GLU A 11 -13.35 -11.35 2.51
N ARG A 12 -12.16 -11.39 3.12
CA ARG A 12 -10.88 -11.16 2.42
C ARG A 12 -10.72 -12.12 1.24
N ARG A 13 -11.08 -13.40 1.42
CA ARG A 13 -11.00 -14.39 0.33
C ARG A 13 -11.97 -14.07 -0.80
N ALA A 14 -13.21 -13.69 -0.48
CA ALA A 14 -14.21 -13.32 -1.48
C ALA A 14 -13.77 -12.08 -2.29
N ILE A 15 -13.23 -11.06 -1.61
CA ILE A 15 -12.70 -9.85 -2.25
C ILE A 15 -11.51 -10.19 -3.16
N ALA A 16 -10.53 -10.94 -2.66
CA ALA A 16 -9.36 -11.33 -3.45
C ALA A 16 -9.75 -12.13 -4.71
N ALA A 17 -10.74 -13.03 -4.58
CA ALA A 17 -11.26 -13.78 -5.72
C ALA A 17 -11.95 -12.86 -6.74
N PHE A 18 -12.78 -11.92 -6.28
CA PHE A 18 -13.48 -10.97 -7.13
C PHE A 18 -12.51 -10.03 -7.86
N VAL A 19 -11.56 -9.43 -7.14
CA VAL A 19 -10.54 -8.53 -7.70
C VAL A 19 -9.74 -9.22 -8.80
N LYS A 20 -9.39 -10.50 -8.59
CA LYS A 20 -8.70 -11.32 -9.58
C LYS A 20 -9.58 -11.65 -10.80
N ASP A 21 -10.82 -12.07 -10.60
CA ASP A 21 -11.77 -12.36 -11.70
C ASP A 21 -12.01 -11.16 -12.61
N ARG A 22 -12.02 -9.95 -12.03
CA ARG A 22 -12.26 -8.70 -12.76
C ARG A 22 -11.01 -8.06 -13.37
N GLU A 23 -9.85 -8.68 -13.23
CA GLU A 23 -8.56 -8.12 -13.69
C GLU A 23 -8.39 -6.65 -13.24
N LEU A 24 -8.70 -6.39 -11.98
CA LEU A 24 -8.67 -5.02 -11.46
C LEU A 24 -7.26 -4.41 -11.54
N GLU A 25 -7.20 -3.14 -11.93
CA GLU A 25 -5.98 -2.37 -11.98
C GLU A 25 -6.17 -1.02 -11.27
N VAL A 26 -5.27 -0.70 -10.35
CA VAL A 26 -5.25 0.60 -9.65
C VAL A 26 -4.33 1.53 -10.40
N VAL A 27 -4.87 2.59 -10.99
CA VAL A 27 -4.09 3.65 -11.65
C VAL A 27 -3.79 4.77 -10.65
N VAL A 28 -2.51 5.06 -10.47
CA VAL A 28 -2.01 6.15 -9.62
C VAL A 28 -1.54 7.30 -10.51
N ILE A 29 -2.06 8.49 -10.22
CA ILE A 29 -1.69 9.73 -10.92
C ILE A 29 -1.14 10.70 -9.88
N VAL A 30 0.06 11.19 -10.11
CA VAL A 30 0.70 12.23 -9.29
C VAL A 30 0.88 13.46 -10.16
N GLU A 31 0.26 14.56 -9.75
CA GLU A 31 0.36 15.86 -10.44
C GLU A 31 1.18 16.84 -9.60
N GLY A 32 1.89 17.72 -10.29
CA GLY A 32 2.71 18.75 -9.66
C GLY A 32 3.02 19.89 -10.61
N ILE A 33 3.74 20.89 -10.10
CA ILE A 33 4.27 22.00 -10.89
C ILE A 33 5.79 21.94 -10.77
N ASP A 34 6.47 21.92 -11.91
CA ASP A 34 7.92 22.08 -11.95
C ASP A 34 8.26 23.51 -11.57
N THR A 35 8.96 23.69 -10.45
CA THR A 35 9.29 25.01 -9.89
C THR A 35 10.25 25.79 -10.78
N SER A 36 11.01 25.13 -11.65
CA SER A 36 11.97 25.79 -12.53
C SER A 36 11.32 26.40 -13.77
N THR A 37 10.28 25.77 -14.31
CA THR A 37 9.60 26.21 -15.54
C THR A 37 8.18 26.72 -15.32
N GLY A 38 7.57 26.46 -14.17
CA GLY A 38 6.15 26.73 -13.90
C GLY A 38 5.19 25.79 -14.63
N SER A 39 5.70 24.76 -15.31
CA SER A 39 4.89 23.82 -16.08
C SER A 39 4.20 22.79 -15.18
N THR A 40 2.98 22.40 -15.52
CA THR A 40 2.31 21.25 -14.90
C THR A 40 2.96 19.95 -15.35
N VAL A 41 3.25 19.06 -14.40
CA VAL A 41 3.77 17.71 -14.64
C VAL A 41 2.77 16.67 -14.14
N GLN A 42 2.71 15.52 -14.82
CA GLN A 42 1.89 14.38 -14.43
C GLN A 42 2.70 13.09 -14.57
N CYS A 43 2.82 12.36 -13.46
CA CYS A 43 3.40 11.02 -13.41
C CYS A 43 2.28 10.00 -13.25
N ARG A 44 2.39 8.87 -13.95
CA ARG A 44 1.40 7.79 -13.92
C ARG A 44 2.09 6.47 -13.62
N TYR A 45 1.44 5.65 -12.81
CA TYR A 45 1.84 4.28 -12.53
C TYR A 45 0.59 3.43 -12.30
N SER A 46 0.68 2.12 -12.43
CA SER A 46 -0.44 1.24 -12.12
C SER A 46 -0.01 -0.02 -11.38
N TYR A 47 -0.94 -0.54 -10.57
CA TYR A 47 -0.80 -1.80 -9.86
C TYR A 47 -1.89 -2.74 -10.36
N ALA A 48 -1.49 -3.77 -11.11
CA ALA A 48 -2.36 -4.91 -11.40
C ALA A 48 -2.49 -5.79 -10.15
N VAL A 49 -3.50 -6.67 -10.12
CA VAL A 49 -3.74 -7.61 -9.01
C VAL A 49 -2.48 -8.38 -8.61
N ASP A 50 -1.66 -8.78 -9.58
CA ASP A 50 -0.41 -9.54 -9.34
C ASP A 50 0.70 -8.71 -8.69
N ASN A 51 0.58 -7.38 -8.66
CA ASN A 51 1.49 -6.46 -7.98
C ASN A 51 1.00 -6.04 -6.59
N MET A 52 -0.11 -6.61 -6.11
CA MET A 52 -0.70 -6.26 -4.81
C MET A 52 -0.41 -7.36 -3.77
N VAL A 53 -0.01 -6.94 -2.57
CA VAL A 53 0.23 -7.83 -1.43
C VAL A 53 -0.70 -7.47 -0.28
N TRP A 54 -1.49 -8.45 0.16
CA TRP A 54 -2.40 -8.32 1.31
C TRP A 54 -1.62 -8.43 2.62
N ASP A 55 -2.07 -7.77 3.67
CA ASP A 55 -1.52 -7.90 5.03
C ASP A 55 -0.03 -7.53 5.14
N HIS A 56 0.41 -6.55 4.32
CA HIS A 56 1.77 -6.01 4.33
C HIS A 56 1.77 -4.50 4.56
N ALA A 57 2.86 -4.01 5.16
CA ALA A 57 3.16 -2.60 5.31
C ALA A 57 4.46 -2.24 4.58
N ILE A 58 4.60 -0.97 4.18
CA ILE A 58 5.83 -0.45 3.58
C ILE A 58 6.93 -0.41 4.65
N GLY A 59 8.11 -0.92 4.30
CA GLY A 59 9.27 -0.91 5.18
C GLY A 59 9.81 0.51 5.41
N PRO A 60 10.34 0.83 6.60
CA PRO A 60 11.01 2.09 6.83
C PRO A 60 12.25 2.23 5.93
N CYS A 61 12.26 3.31 5.14
CA CYS A 61 13.40 3.72 4.32
C CYS A 61 14.04 5.04 4.78
N VAL A 62 13.49 5.66 5.84
CA VAL A 62 13.94 6.96 6.35
C VAL A 62 14.58 6.79 7.72
N THR A 63 15.77 7.37 7.90
CA THR A 63 16.52 7.36 9.17
C THR A 63 17.05 8.75 9.49
N LYS A 64 17.58 8.94 10.70
CA LYS A 64 18.32 10.14 11.09
C LYS A 64 19.80 9.80 11.17
N ASP A 65 20.66 10.63 10.58
CA ASP A 65 22.11 10.52 10.74
C ASP A 65 22.58 11.08 12.10
N ALA A 66 23.90 11.04 12.33
CA ALA A 66 24.52 11.54 13.55
C ALA A 66 24.33 13.06 13.77
N ASP A 67 24.10 13.82 12.70
CA ASP A 67 23.82 15.26 12.76
C ASP A 67 22.31 15.55 12.90
N GLY A 68 21.46 14.51 12.92
CA GLY A 68 20.01 14.62 12.99
C GLY A 68 19.33 14.90 11.65
N LYS A 69 20.05 14.81 10.52
CA LYS A 69 19.48 15.00 9.17
C LYS A 69 18.70 13.76 8.75
N CYS A 70 17.65 14.00 7.96
CA CYS A 70 16.86 12.95 7.35
C CYS A 70 17.65 12.28 6.21
N VAL A 71 17.83 10.97 6.29
CA VAL A 71 18.50 10.16 5.26
C VAL A 71 17.52 9.15 4.71
N VAL A 72 17.35 9.14 3.39
CA VAL A 72 16.49 8.22 2.66
C VAL A 72 17.34 7.14 2.00
N ASP A 73 17.08 5.88 2.33
CA ASP A 73 17.67 4.72 1.69
C ASP A 73 16.76 4.24 0.54
N PHE A 74 17.07 4.67 -0.68
CA PHE A 74 16.27 4.32 -1.86
C PHE A 74 16.31 2.83 -2.21
N LEU A 75 17.30 2.07 -1.73
CA LEU A 75 17.30 0.60 -1.91
C LEU A 75 16.18 -0.07 -1.12
N LYS A 76 15.73 0.56 -0.03
CA LYS A 76 14.61 0.10 0.79
C LYS A 76 13.25 0.67 0.38
N PHE A 77 13.21 1.52 -0.66
CA PHE A 77 11.98 2.23 -1.02
C PHE A 77 10.84 1.28 -1.41
N HIS A 78 11.17 0.13 -1.99
CA HIS A 78 10.22 -0.90 -2.38
C HIS A 78 10.08 -2.04 -1.35
N ASP A 79 10.71 -1.92 -0.18
CA ASP A 79 10.62 -2.94 0.85
C ASP A 79 9.18 -3.06 1.36
N VAL A 80 8.67 -4.29 1.39
CA VAL A 80 7.40 -4.64 2.02
C VAL A 80 7.65 -5.65 3.13
N ARG A 81 6.89 -5.54 4.23
CA ARG A 81 7.02 -6.41 5.40
C ARG A 81 5.64 -6.84 5.85
N ALA A 82 5.52 -8.02 6.45
CA ALA A 82 4.26 -8.44 7.06
C ALA A 82 3.75 -7.37 8.03
N ALA A 83 2.47 -7.02 7.93
CA ALA A 83 1.87 -6.03 8.80
C ALA A 83 1.90 -6.54 10.26
N PRO A 84 2.11 -5.66 11.24
CA PRO A 84 2.01 -6.01 12.65
C PRO A 84 0.63 -6.60 12.98
N PRO A 85 0.52 -7.61 13.87
CA PRO A 85 -0.77 -8.19 14.24
C PRO A 85 -1.77 -7.22 14.89
N ASP A 86 -1.28 -6.09 15.41
CA ASP A 86 -2.05 -5.01 16.01
C ASP A 86 -2.38 -3.87 15.03
N CYS A 87 -2.03 -4.02 13.75
CA CYS A 87 -2.39 -3.06 12.73
C CYS A 87 -3.91 -3.08 12.50
N ILE A 88 -4.55 -1.95 12.84
CA ILE A 88 -6.02 -1.78 12.91
C ILE A 88 -6.70 -2.06 11.57
N ASP A 89 -5.99 -1.86 10.46
CA ASP A 89 -6.47 -2.05 9.08
C ASP A 89 -5.88 -3.30 8.39
N SER A 90 -5.08 -4.11 9.10
CA SER A 90 -4.59 -5.38 8.57
C SER A 90 -5.71 -6.43 8.63
N GLY A 91 -6.48 -6.52 7.54
CA GLY A 91 -7.48 -7.55 7.34
C GLY A 91 -8.94 -7.15 7.62
N PHE A 92 -9.22 -5.91 8.01
CA PHE A 92 -10.59 -5.42 8.12
C PHE A 92 -10.91 -4.46 6.97
N VAL A 93 -11.60 -4.97 5.94
CA VAL A 93 -12.41 -4.06 5.13
C VAL A 93 -13.56 -3.64 6.04
N GLN A 94 -13.51 -2.42 6.58
CA GLN A 94 -14.64 -1.86 7.31
C GLN A 94 -15.82 -1.72 6.35
N SER A 95 -16.66 -2.75 6.32
CA SER A 95 -18.02 -2.67 5.79
C SER A 95 -18.78 -1.63 6.61
N TYR A 96 -18.83 -0.38 6.14
CA TYR A 96 -19.86 0.55 6.57
C TYR A 96 -21.18 0.11 5.94
N ALA A 97 -21.89 -0.76 6.65
CA ALA A 97 -23.29 -1.09 6.42
C ALA A 97 -24.11 -0.60 7.63
#